data_AF-A0A7V0X7Q7-F1
#
_entry.id   AF-A0A7V0X7Q7-F1
#
_cell.length_a   1.000
_cell.length_b   1.000
_cell.length_c   1.000
_cell.angle_alpha   90.00
_cell.angle_beta   90.00
_cell.angle_gamma   90.00
#
_symmetry.space_group_name_H-M   'P 1'
#
loop_
_entity.id
_entity.type
_entity.pdbx_description
1 polymer ?
#
loop_
_entity_poly.entity_id
_entity_poly.type
_entity_poly.pdbx_seq_one_letter_code
_entity_poly.pdbx_strand_id
1 'polypeptide(L)'
;MRNKYTYISLIVIFFLLIIYPNNDDVHGQLIIDNTLTPAELVQNVLVGNGVTVNNITYVGPAISIGSFAGGNTTNLGMNGGVIMSTGSIFDAPGPNNAGNTSTNTGGGSDTDLAALIPGYTVHDATILEFDFVPQSDTIKFKYIFASEEYPEWVNSIFNDVFGFFVSGPNPLGGNYNADNIALIPGTTLPVTIDNVNDVTPSYPQYYVNNTSGLTIEY
;
A
#
# COMPACT_ATOMS: atom_id res chain seq x y z
N MET A 1 -65.64 -24.58 -52.01
CA MET A 1 -64.56 -23.92 -51.23
C MET A 1 -64.50 -24.61 -49.87
N ARG A 2 -63.43 -25.38 -49.60
CA ARG A 2 -63.28 -26.15 -48.36
C ARG A 2 -61.94 -25.79 -47.74
N ASN A 3 -61.95 -24.93 -46.73
CA ASN A 3 -60.75 -24.48 -46.03
C ASN A 3 -60.12 -25.67 -45.30
N LYS A 4 -58.90 -26.03 -45.68
CA LYS A 4 -58.06 -26.97 -44.93
C LYS A 4 -57.30 -26.15 -43.89
N TYR A 5 -57.65 -26.29 -42.62
CA TYR A 5 -56.85 -25.75 -41.52
C TYR A 5 -55.77 -26.76 -41.17
N THR A 6 -54.51 -26.40 -41.42
CA THR A 6 -53.33 -27.15 -40.98
C THR A 6 -52.96 -26.67 -39.59
N TYR A 7 -53.01 -27.55 -38.58
CA TYR A 7 -52.53 -27.24 -37.24
C TYR A 7 -51.02 -27.46 -37.18
N ILE A 8 -50.26 -26.42 -36.85
CA ILE A 8 -48.82 -26.50 -36.55
C ILE A 8 -48.68 -26.57 -35.03
N SER A 9 -48.14 -27.68 -34.53
CA SER A 9 -47.84 -27.87 -33.11
C SER A 9 -46.46 -27.26 -32.80
N LEU A 10 -46.42 -26.20 -31.97
CA LEU A 10 -45.18 -25.61 -31.48
C LEU A 10 -44.79 -26.29 -30.16
N ILE A 11 -43.69 -27.04 -30.15
CA ILE A 11 -43.10 -27.56 -28.91
C ILE A 11 -42.03 -26.56 -28.45
N VAL A 12 -42.25 -25.91 -27.30
CA VAL A 12 -41.26 -25.06 -26.65
C VAL A 12 -40.58 -25.90 -25.56
N ILE A 13 -39.31 -26.26 -25.78
CA ILE A 13 -38.50 -26.96 -24.79
C ILE A 13 -37.81 -25.90 -23.92
N PHE A 14 -38.19 -25.79 -22.65
CA PHE A 14 -37.43 -25.03 -21.67
C PHE A 14 -36.30 -25.92 -21.14
N PHE A 15 -35.06 -25.59 -21.47
CA PHE A 15 -33.89 -26.11 -20.77
C PHE A 15 -33.65 -25.24 -19.52
N LEU A 16 -33.84 -25.82 -18.33
CA LEU A 16 -33.36 -25.21 -17.10
C LEU A 16 -31.88 -25.60 -16.95
N LEU A 17 -30.97 -24.70 -17.34
CA LEU A 17 -29.54 -24.88 -17.11
C LEU A 17 -29.26 -24.61 -15.63
N ILE A 18 -29.20 -25.66 -14.82
CA ILE A 18 -28.71 -25.56 -13.43
C ILE A 18 -27.18 -25.46 -13.53
N ILE A 19 -26.68 -24.23 -13.54
CA ILE A 19 -25.26 -23.97 -13.31
C ILE A 19 -25.04 -24.24 -11.81
N TYR A 20 -24.36 -25.33 -11.47
CA TYR A 20 -23.77 -25.45 -10.14
C TYR A 20 -22.73 -24.34 -10.03
N PRO A 21 -22.90 -23.33 -9.15
CA PRO A 21 -21.79 -22.44 -8.88
C PRO A 21 -20.66 -23.31 -8.34
N ASN A 22 -19.55 -23.38 -9.06
CA ASN A 22 -18.31 -23.75 -8.42
C ASN A 22 -18.11 -22.72 -7.31
N ASN A 23 -18.01 -23.17 -6.06
CA ASN A 23 -17.64 -22.30 -4.95
C ASN A 23 -16.15 -21.98 -5.08
N ASP A 24 -15.76 -21.30 -6.15
CA ASP A 24 -14.48 -20.62 -6.18
C ASP A 24 -14.69 -19.42 -5.24
N ASP A 25 -14.02 -19.45 -4.10
CA ASP A 25 -14.07 -18.35 -3.13
C ASP A 25 -13.53 -17.09 -3.82
N VAL A 26 -14.44 -16.19 -4.21
CA VAL A 26 -14.06 -14.90 -4.78
C VAL A 26 -13.66 -14.00 -3.61
N HIS A 27 -12.36 -13.74 -3.50
CA HIS A 27 -11.84 -12.78 -2.54
C HIS A 27 -11.82 -11.37 -3.14
N GLY A 28 -11.93 -10.35 -2.27
CA GLY A 28 -11.70 -8.97 -2.69
C GLY A 28 -10.23 -8.76 -3.03
N GLN A 29 -9.93 -8.21 -4.21
CA GLN A 29 -8.56 -7.90 -4.61
C GLN A 29 -8.28 -6.41 -4.41
N LEU A 30 -7.06 -6.10 -4.01
CA LEU A 30 -6.50 -4.77 -4.15
C LEU A 30 -6.42 -4.42 -5.65
N ILE A 31 -7.02 -3.29 -6.04
CA ILE A 31 -6.96 -2.80 -7.42
C ILE A 31 -5.81 -1.80 -7.48
N ILE A 32 -4.80 -2.08 -8.29
CA ILE A 32 -3.62 -1.25 -8.47
C ILE A 32 -3.71 -0.45 -9.77
N ASP A 33 -3.37 0.83 -9.71
CA ASP A 33 -3.28 1.72 -10.86
C ASP A 33 -1.98 2.53 -10.82
N ASN A 34 -1.05 2.21 -11.73
CA ASN A 34 0.22 2.93 -11.91
C ASN A 34 0.19 3.91 -13.10
N THR A 35 -0.99 4.23 -13.64
CA THR A 35 -1.12 5.13 -14.80
C THR A 35 -1.09 6.61 -14.42
N LEU A 36 -1.30 6.93 -13.14
CA LEU A 36 -1.26 8.28 -12.59
C LEU A 36 0.18 8.78 -12.43
N THR A 37 0.41 10.04 -12.79
CA THR A 37 1.67 10.72 -12.50
C THR A 37 1.83 10.99 -11.00
N PRO A 38 3.07 11.20 -10.48
CA PRO A 38 3.28 11.61 -9.09
C PRO A 38 2.48 12.85 -8.69
N ALA A 39 2.32 13.81 -9.61
CA ALA A 39 1.50 15.00 -9.38
C ALA A 39 0.03 14.64 -9.17
N GLU A 40 -0.55 13.78 -10.01
CA GLU A 40 -1.93 13.31 -9.86
C GLU A 40 -2.13 12.45 -8.62
N LEU A 41 -1.13 11.62 -8.26
CA LEU A 41 -1.17 10.84 -7.02
C LEU A 41 -1.24 11.76 -5.79
N VAL A 42 -0.38 12.77 -5.71
CA VAL A 42 -0.43 13.71 -4.59
C VAL A 42 -1.74 14.49 -4.59
N GLN A 43 -2.12 15.09 -5.73
CA GLN A 43 -3.24 16.03 -5.81
C GLN A 43 -4.63 15.37 -5.74
N ASN A 44 -4.79 14.19 -6.35
CA ASN A 44 -6.10 13.55 -6.52
C ASN A 44 -6.32 12.36 -5.59
N VAL A 45 -5.26 11.79 -5.01
CA VAL A 45 -5.33 10.56 -4.20
C VAL A 45 -4.87 10.80 -2.76
N LEU A 46 -3.71 11.46 -2.57
CA LEU A 46 -3.07 11.58 -1.26
C LEU A 46 -3.65 12.70 -0.41
N VAL A 47 -3.73 13.91 -0.96
CA VAL A 47 -4.13 15.09 -0.18
C VAL A 47 -5.64 15.30 -0.21
N GLY A 48 -6.17 15.61 0.97
CA GLY A 48 -7.57 16.02 1.11
C GLY A 48 -7.77 17.52 0.85
N ASN A 49 -9.02 17.94 0.98
CA ASN A 49 -9.36 19.36 0.96
C ASN A 49 -8.60 20.14 2.05
N GLY A 50 -8.27 21.40 1.76
CA GLY A 50 -7.61 22.29 2.72
C GLY A 50 -6.09 22.17 2.77
N VAL A 51 -5.48 21.48 1.80
CA VAL A 51 -4.03 21.46 1.61
C VAL A 51 -3.71 21.87 0.18
N THR A 52 -2.83 22.86 0.01
CA THR A 52 -2.26 23.18 -1.31
C THR A 52 -0.89 22.53 -1.41
N VAL A 53 -0.60 21.89 -2.54
CA VAL A 53 0.67 21.19 -2.78
C VAL A 53 1.42 21.77 -3.97
N ASN A 54 2.75 21.81 -3.89
CA ASN A 54 3.64 22.26 -4.96
C ASN A 54 4.94 21.44 -4.95
N ASN A 55 5.81 21.66 -5.95
CA ASN A 55 7.15 21.07 -6.03
C ASN A 55 7.17 19.55 -5.85
N ILE A 56 6.17 18.87 -6.44
CA ILE A 56 6.03 17.42 -6.33
C ILE A 56 7.15 16.76 -7.14
N THR A 57 7.95 15.93 -6.47
CA THR A 57 9.03 15.15 -7.08
C THR A 57 8.94 13.70 -6.64
N TYR A 58 9.43 12.81 -7.50
CA TYR A 58 9.45 11.38 -7.24
C TYR A 58 10.81 10.83 -7.65
N VAL A 59 11.41 10.04 -6.76
CA VAL A 59 12.65 9.30 -7.00
C VAL A 59 12.33 7.82 -6.81
N GLY A 60 12.37 7.09 -7.93
CA GLY A 60 12.15 5.65 -7.94
C GLY A 60 11.70 5.16 -9.32
N PRO A 61 11.56 3.84 -9.49
CA PRO A 61 11.07 3.25 -10.73
C PRO A 61 9.56 3.48 -10.92
N ALA A 62 9.10 3.67 -12.16
CA ALA A 62 7.69 3.97 -12.43
C ALA A 62 6.70 2.85 -12.03
N ILE A 63 7.19 1.63 -11.81
CA ILE A 63 6.39 0.48 -11.35
C ILE A 63 6.34 0.37 -9.82
N SER A 64 7.00 1.27 -9.10
CA SER A 64 7.17 1.28 -7.65
C SER A 64 6.27 2.31 -6.96
N ILE A 65 5.40 3.00 -7.71
CA ILE A 65 4.44 3.95 -7.19
C ILE A 65 3.14 3.91 -8.01
N GLY A 66 2.01 4.09 -7.32
CA GLY A 66 0.69 4.19 -7.93
C GLY A 66 -0.38 4.48 -6.90
N SER A 67 -1.63 4.22 -7.28
CA SER A 67 -2.76 4.24 -6.37
C SER A 67 -3.31 2.83 -6.16
N PHE A 68 -3.97 2.63 -5.04
CA PHE A 68 -4.75 1.42 -4.78
C PHE A 68 -6.19 1.75 -4.42
N ALA A 69 -7.09 0.81 -4.69
CA ALA A 69 -8.49 0.83 -4.28
C ALA A 69 -8.98 -0.56 -3.88
N GLY A 70 -10.16 -0.64 -3.28
CA GLY A 70 -10.79 -1.90 -2.87
C GLY A 70 -10.22 -2.49 -1.59
N GLY A 71 -9.31 -1.82 -0.88
CA GLY A 71 -8.66 -2.40 0.30
C GLY A 71 -9.59 -2.66 1.50
N ASN A 72 -10.81 -2.10 1.53
CA ASN A 72 -11.84 -2.49 2.51
C ASN A 72 -12.41 -3.90 2.27
N THR A 73 -12.21 -4.46 1.07
CA THR A 73 -12.56 -5.85 0.73
C THR A 73 -11.44 -6.83 1.06
N THR A 74 -10.33 -6.32 1.60
CA THR A 74 -9.13 -7.04 2.02
C THR A 74 -8.91 -6.84 3.52
N ASN A 75 -7.89 -7.48 4.10
CA ASN A 75 -7.44 -7.24 5.47
C ASN A 75 -6.62 -5.95 5.66
N LEU A 76 -6.44 -5.11 4.62
CA LEU A 76 -5.66 -3.86 4.69
C LEU A 76 -6.29 -2.83 5.65
N GLY A 77 -7.61 -2.78 5.74
CA GLY A 77 -8.29 -1.78 6.58
C GLY A 77 -8.15 -0.32 6.10
N MET A 78 -7.77 -0.13 4.82
CA MET A 78 -7.77 1.15 4.11
C MET A 78 -8.42 0.96 2.74
N ASN A 79 -9.43 1.74 2.39
CA ASN A 79 -10.16 1.53 1.12
C ASN A 79 -9.30 1.83 -0.12
N GLY A 80 -8.47 2.86 -0.03
CA GLY A 80 -7.65 3.35 -1.13
C GLY A 80 -6.67 4.41 -0.66
N GLY A 81 -5.68 4.69 -1.50
CA GLY A 81 -4.61 5.64 -1.21
C GLY A 81 -3.49 5.55 -2.24
N VAL A 82 -2.40 6.25 -1.99
CA VAL A 82 -1.14 6.05 -2.72
C VAL A 82 -0.46 4.82 -2.16
N ILE A 83 0.09 3.99 -3.05
CA ILE A 83 0.95 2.85 -2.71
C ILE A 83 2.35 3.11 -3.28
N MET A 84 3.36 2.80 -2.48
CA MET A 84 4.76 2.80 -2.88
C MET A 84 5.40 1.48 -2.42
N SER A 85 6.38 1.00 -3.17
CA SER A 85 7.15 -0.20 -2.86
C SER A 85 8.63 0.03 -3.18
N THR A 86 9.54 -0.69 -2.53
CA THR A 86 10.94 -0.80 -2.95
C THR A 86 11.07 -1.72 -4.18
N GLY A 87 10.07 -2.59 -4.39
CA GLY A 87 9.87 -3.42 -5.57
C GLY A 87 8.74 -2.93 -6.48
N SER A 88 7.94 -3.86 -7.01
CA SER A 88 6.76 -3.50 -7.81
C SER A 88 5.51 -3.37 -6.94
N ILE A 89 4.69 -2.36 -7.19
CA ILE A 89 3.38 -2.26 -6.51
C ILE A 89 2.38 -3.33 -6.97
N PHE A 90 2.65 -3.99 -8.11
CA PHE A 90 1.82 -5.07 -8.63
C PHE A 90 2.01 -6.39 -7.89
N ASP A 91 3.02 -6.46 -7.03
CA ASP A 91 3.26 -7.60 -6.15
C ASP A 91 2.41 -7.51 -4.86
N ALA A 92 1.83 -6.34 -4.53
CA ALA A 92 1.04 -6.16 -3.31
C ALA A 92 -0.30 -6.92 -3.25
N PRO A 93 -1.07 -7.07 -4.35
CA PRO A 93 -2.27 -7.90 -4.33
C PRO A 93 -1.92 -9.37 -4.07
N GLY A 94 -2.58 -9.99 -3.09
CA GLY A 94 -2.27 -11.36 -2.68
C GLY A 94 -2.66 -12.44 -3.68
N PRO A 95 -2.53 -13.72 -3.31
CA PRO A 95 -2.35 -14.21 -1.92
C PRO A 95 -0.89 -14.33 -1.45
N ASN A 96 -0.62 -14.00 -0.18
CA ASN A 96 0.66 -14.24 0.51
C ASN A 96 0.91 -15.74 0.74
N ASN A 97 1.39 -16.43 -0.29
CA ASN A 97 1.70 -17.85 -0.24
C ASN A 97 3.18 -18.17 -0.50
N ALA A 98 4.01 -17.14 -0.72
CA ALA A 98 5.44 -17.22 -0.88
C ALA A 98 6.09 -16.18 0.04
N GLY A 99 7.11 -16.56 0.82
CA GLY A 99 7.83 -15.63 1.72
C GLY A 99 9.00 -14.95 1.05
N ASN A 100 8.93 -14.70 -0.26
CA ASN A 100 10.06 -14.14 -1.02
C ASN A 100 9.61 -13.41 -2.30
N THR A 101 8.40 -12.85 -2.30
CA THR A 101 7.85 -12.12 -3.44
C THR A 101 8.57 -10.80 -3.60
N SER A 102 9.53 -10.75 -4.51
CA SER A 102 10.38 -9.59 -4.71
C SER A 102 10.54 -9.27 -6.20
N THR A 103 10.45 -7.98 -6.51
CA THR A 103 10.85 -7.42 -7.80
C THR A 103 12.01 -6.46 -7.58
N ASN A 104 13.21 -6.79 -8.05
CA ASN A 104 14.31 -5.82 -8.04
C ASN A 104 14.08 -4.79 -9.14
N THR A 105 13.81 -3.56 -8.73
CA THR A 105 13.53 -2.45 -9.64
C THR A 105 14.71 -1.50 -9.81
N GLY A 106 15.81 -1.74 -9.11
CA GLY A 106 16.98 -0.86 -9.07
C GLY A 106 16.62 0.48 -8.42
N GLY A 107 16.72 0.54 -7.10
CA GLY A 107 16.54 1.77 -6.33
C GLY A 107 17.86 2.40 -5.87
N GLY A 108 17.75 3.48 -5.12
CA GLY A 108 18.87 4.17 -4.49
C GLY A 108 18.84 4.07 -2.98
N SER A 109 19.65 4.91 -2.33
CA SER A 109 19.56 5.12 -0.88
C SER A 109 19.07 6.54 -0.63
N ASP A 110 18.65 6.80 0.60
CA ASP A 110 18.33 8.12 1.10
C ASP A 110 19.03 8.32 2.44
N THR A 111 19.64 9.49 2.67
CA THR A 111 20.44 9.74 3.86
C THR A 111 19.61 9.86 5.12
N ASP A 112 18.40 10.43 5.01
CA ASP A 112 17.51 10.61 6.14
C ASP A 112 16.89 9.26 6.53
N LEU A 113 16.55 8.43 5.54
CA LEU A 113 16.09 7.06 5.76
C LEU A 113 17.20 6.16 6.36
N ALA A 114 18.43 6.24 5.84
CA ALA A 114 19.56 5.47 6.36
C ALA A 114 19.92 5.84 7.81
N ALA A 115 19.70 7.10 8.20
CA ALA A 115 19.91 7.54 9.58
C ALA A 115 18.95 6.88 10.59
N LEU A 116 17.80 6.37 10.14
CA LEU A 116 16.82 5.67 11.00
C LEU A 116 17.25 4.25 11.37
N ILE A 117 18.11 3.61 10.58
CA ILE A 117 18.55 2.22 10.77
C ILE A 117 20.09 2.11 10.84
N PRO A 118 20.73 2.73 11.85
CA PRO A 118 22.19 2.72 11.95
C PRO A 118 22.74 1.29 12.03
N GLY A 119 23.67 0.97 11.12
CA GLY A 119 24.27 -0.36 11.00
C GLY A 119 23.70 -1.21 9.86
N TYR A 120 22.59 -0.78 9.26
CA TYR A 120 21.99 -1.39 8.07
C TYR A 120 22.25 -0.54 6.82
N THR A 121 21.97 -1.10 5.64
CA THR A 121 22.09 -0.41 4.35
C THR A 121 20.73 -0.33 3.68
N VAL A 122 20.33 0.88 3.26
CA VAL A 122 19.16 1.06 2.40
C VAL A 122 19.58 0.80 0.96
N HIS A 123 18.98 -0.21 0.33
CA HIS A 123 19.35 -0.67 -1.01
C HIS A 123 18.51 -0.06 -2.13
N ASP A 124 17.22 0.19 -1.88
CA ASP A 124 16.24 0.54 -2.89
C ASP A 124 15.10 1.42 -2.37
N ALA A 125 15.43 2.65 -1.99
CA ALA A 125 14.48 3.67 -1.57
C ALA A 125 13.58 4.15 -2.72
N THR A 126 12.29 4.28 -2.42
CA THR A 126 11.28 4.99 -3.22
C THR A 126 10.83 6.23 -2.46
N ILE A 127 10.95 7.41 -3.06
CA ILE A 127 10.77 8.71 -2.40
C ILE A 127 9.74 9.54 -3.15
N LEU A 128 8.73 10.04 -2.43
CA LEU A 128 7.76 11.02 -2.92
C LEU A 128 7.85 12.27 -2.03
N GLU A 129 8.25 13.39 -2.63
CA GLU A 129 8.45 14.67 -1.92
C GLU A 129 7.56 15.74 -2.52
N PHE A 130 6.99 16.60 -1.68
CA PHE A 130 6.22 17.77 -2.11
C PHE A 130 6.13 18.80 -0.98
N ASP A 131 6.03 20.07 -1.36
CA ASP A 131 5.71 21.15 -0.44
C ASP A 131 4.20 21.17 -0.20
N PHE A 132 3.79 21.44 1.03
CA PHE A 132 2.38 21.64 1.35
C PHE A 132 2.15 22.90 2.20
N VAL A 133 1.00 23.53 2.00
CA VAL A 133 0.50 24.62 2.83
C VAL A 133 -0.88 24.21 3.37
N PRO A 134 -0.99 23.91 4.68
CA PRO A 134 -2.28 23.55 5.27
C PRO A 134 -3.11 24.81 5.54
N GLN A 135 -4.42 24.70 5.39
CA GLN A 135 -5.38 25.73 5.77
C GLN A 135 -5.83 25.60 7.24
N SER A 136 -5.51 24.49 7.89
CA SER A 136 -5.80 24.21 9.31
C SER A 136 -4.50 24.09 10.11
N ASP A 137 -4.63 24.14 11.43
CA ASP A 137 -3.56 23.93 12.41
C ASP A 137 -3.08 22.48 12.54
N THR A 138 -3.78 21.53 11.93
CA THR A 138 -3.56 20.09 12.13
C THR A 138 -3.54 19.37 10.80
N ILE A 139 -2.50 18.56 10.60
CA ILE A 139 -2.39 17.59 9.51
C ILE A 139 -2.44 16.19 10.12
N LYS A 140 -3.13 15.28 9.44
CA LYS A 140 -3.19 13.87 9.81
C LYS A 140 -2.78 13.05 8.62
N PHE A 141 -1.94 12.06 8.87
CA PHE A 141 -1.54 11.08 7.89
C PHE A 141 -1.91 9.69 8.40
N LYS A 142 -2.49 8.87 7.52
CA LYS A 142 -2.78 7.46 7.80
C LYS A 142 -1.95 6.64 6.83
N TYR A 143 -1.19 5.68 7.34
CA TYR A 143 -0.35 4.80 6.55
C TYR A 143 -0.43 3.38 7.05
N ILE A 144 0.05 2.47 6.22
CA ILE A 144 0.34 1.09 6.53
C ILE A 144 1.74 0.84 6.00
N PHE A 145 2.58 0.23 6.82
CA PHE A 145 3.90 -0.27 6.43
C PHE A 145 3.80 -1.79 6.35
N ALA A 146 4.31 -2.36 5.27
CA ALA A 146 4.29 -3.79 5.00
C ALA A 146 5.61 -4.19 4.35
N SER A 147 6.05 -5.43 4.56
CA SER A 147 7.32 -5.93 4.07
C SER A 147 7.30 -7.46 3.97
N GLU A 148 7.93 -7.98 2.92
CA GLU A 148 8.24 -9.41 2.74
C GLU A 148 9.34 -9.91 3.69
N GLU A 149 10.01 -9.00 4.39
CA GLU A 149 11.01 -9.36 5.38
C GLU A 149 10.39 -9.86 6.70
N TYR A 150 9.07 -9.71 6.84
CA TYR A 150 8.32 -10.29 7.96
C TYR A 150 7.93 -11.75 7.73
N PRO A 151 8.05 -12.62 8.76
CA PRO A 151 8.83 -12.44 9.99
C PRO A 151 10.30 -12.92 9.87
N GLU A 152 10.71 -13.48 8.74
CA GLU A 152 11.95 -14.24 8.57
C GLU A 152 13.24 -13.44 8.83
N TRP A 153 13.23 -12.14 8.58
CA TRP A 153 14.40 -11.28 8.66
C TRP A 153 14.36 -10.29 9.83
N VAL A 154 13.33 -10.37 10.66
CA VAL A 154 13.24 -9.60 11.91
C VAL A 154 14.47 -9.86 12.80
N ASN A 155 15.12 -8.78 13.24
CA ASN A 155 16.35 -8.77 14.05
C ASN A 155 17.52 -9.52 13.39
N SER A 156 17.61 -9.47 12.06
CA SER A 156 18.64 -10.15 11.27
C SER A 156 19.58 -9.15 10.58
N ILE A 157 20.09 -9.49 9.40
CA ILE A 157 20.99 -8.64 8.60
C ILE A 157 20.26 -7.58 7.76
N PHE A 158 18.93 -7.63 7.71
CA PHE A 158 18.08 -6.66 7.01
C PHE A 158 17.13 -5.99 8.00
N ASN A 159 16.68 -4.78 7.65
CA ASN A 159 15.77 -3.99 8.47
C ASN A 159 15.05 -2.96 7.60
N ASP A 160 14.04 -3.40 6.85
CA ASP A 160 13.18 -2.49 6.10
C ASP A 160 12.60 -1.38 6.99
N VAL A 161 12.57 -0.15 6.46
CA VAL A 161 12.25 1.06 7.20
C VAL A 161 11.31 1.98 6.42
N PHE A 162 10.38 2.59 7.14
CA PHE A 162 9.54 3.67 6.65
C PHE A 162 9.85 4.98 7.37
N GLY A 163 9.98 6.06 6.60
CA GLY A 163 10.15 7.42 7.10
C GLY A 163 9.08 8.35 6.54
N PHE A 164 8.58 9.25 7.40
CA PHE A 164 7.80 10.41 6.96
C PHE A 164 8.50 11.65 7.48
N PHE A 165 9.22 12.34 6.61
CA PHE A 165 10.05 13.47 6.98
C PHE A 165 9.31 14.79 6.76
N VAL A 166 9.46 15.72 7.71
CA VAL A 166 8.93 17.08 7.60
C VAL A 166 10.08 18.07 7.73
N SER A 167 10.05 19.09 6.87
CA SER A 167 10.97 20.22 6.87
C SER A 167 10.20 21.52 6.82
N GLY A 168 10.78 22.60 7.36
CA GLY A 168 10.17 23.94 7.33
C GLY A 168 9.66 24.41 8.70
N PRO A 169 8.79 25.44 8.77
CA PRO A 169 8.42 26.07 10.02
C PRO A 169 7.78 25.10 11.02
N ASN A 170 8.30 25.08 12.25
CA ASN A 170 7.71 24.31 13.33
C ASN A 170 6.75 25.22 14.13
N PRO A 171 5.45 24.86 14.27
CA PRO A 171 4.48 25.65 15.05
C PRO A 171 4.87 25.83 16.53
N LEU A 172 5.73 24.97 17.07
CA LEU A 172 6.25 25.06 18.44
C LEU A 172 7.52 25.92 18.55
N GLY A 173 8.01 26.47 17.43
CA GLY A 173 9.19 27.33 17.34
C GLY A 173 10.36 26.67 16.60
N GLY A 174 11.14 27.47 15.86
CA GLY A 174 12.24 26.99 15.02
C GLY A 174 11.78 26.39 13.70
N ASN A 175 12.57 25.47 13.14
CA ASN A 175 12.26 24.74 11.91
C ASN A 175 12.47 23.25 12.13
N TYR A 176 11.62 22.43 11.51
CA TYR A 176 11.90 21.03 11.22
C TYR A 176 13.02 20.95 10.17
N ASN A 177 13.88 19.94 10.28
CA ASN A 177 14.98 19.71 9.35
C ASN A 177 15.09 18.20 9.06
N ALA A 178 14.25 17.74 8.12
CA ALA A 178 14.03 16.33 7.84
C ALA A 178 13.67 15.53 9.11
N ASP A 179 12.76 16.07 9.92
CA ASP A 179 12.32 15.44 11.15
C ASP A 179 11.36 14.28 10.81
N ASN A 180 11.72 13.04 11.17
CA ASN A 180 10.83 11.90 10.99
C ASN A 180 9.65 11.97 11.98
N ILE A 181 8.43 12.06 11.47
CA ILE A 181 7.19 12.03 12.26
C ILE A 181 6.50 10.66 12.25
N ALA A 182 7.01 9.69 11.47
CA ALA A 182 6.57 8.29 11.50
C ALA A 182 7.26 7.54 12.65
N LEU A 183 6.90 7.89 13.88
CA LEU A 183 7.41 7.26 15.10
C LEU A 183 6.37 6.30 15.67
N ILE A 184 6.85 5.22 16.29
CA ILE A 184 5.98 4.32 17.05
C ILE A 184 5.35 5.10 18.20
N PRO A 185 4.01 5.07 18.38
CA PRO A 185 3.33 5.93 19.35
C PRO A 185 3.88 5.77 20.77
N GLY A 186 4.20 6.90 21.40
CA GLY A 186 4.76 6.96 22.76
C GLY A 186 6.28 6.74 22.83
N THR A 187 6.98 6.76 21.70
CA THR A 187 8.41 6.46 21.61
C THR A 187 9.14 7.43 20.68
N THR A 188 10.45 7.28 20.56
CA THR A 188 11.28 7.93 19.54
C THR A 188 11.79 6.93 18.48
N LEU A 189 11.22 5.72 18.45
CA LEU A 189 11.67 4.66 17.55
C LEU A 189 11.00 4.81 16.18
N PRO A 190 11.77 4.65 15.08
CA PRO A 190 11.20 4.64 13.74
C PRO A 190 10.39 3.37 13.48
N VAL A 191 9.54 3.43 12.45
CA VAL A 191 8.82 2.25 11.95
C VAL A 191 9.78 1.42 11.10
N THR A 192 10.14 0.25 11.61
CA THR A 192 10.99 -0.73 10.92
C THR A 192 10.51 -2.14 11.25
N ILE A 193 10.96 -3.13 10.49
CA ILE A 193 10.63 -4.54 10.78
C ILE A 193 11.16 -5.00 12.13
N ASP A 194 12.32 -4.51 12.56
CA ASP A 194 12.91 -4.84 13.87
C ASP A 194 12.13 -4.24 15.05
N ASN A 195 11.47 -3.09 14.85
CA ASN A 195 10.73 -2.43 15.91
C ASN A 195 9.24 -2.83 15.97
N VAL A 196 8.60 -3.21 14.85
CA VAL A 196 7.17 -3.58 14.82
C VAL A 196 7.02 -5.02 14.33
N ASN A 197 6.94 -5.99 15.23
CA ASN A 197 6.85 -7.42 14.94
C ASN A 197 6.35 -8.19 16.18
N ASP A 198 6.33 -9.52 16.12
CA ASP A 198 5.91 -10.41 17.20
C ASP A 198 7.04 -10.97 18.09
N VAL A 199 8.29 -10.53 17.87
CA VAL A 199 9.50 -10.95 18.62
C VAL A 199 9.89 -9.89 19.66
N THR A 200 9.91 -10.25 20.94
CA THR A 200 10.21 -9.30 22.03
C THR A 200 11.71 -9.00 22.17
N PRO A 201 12.13 -7.74 22.42
CA PRO A 201 11.31 -6.54 22.61
C PRO A 201 10.87 -5.91 21.28
N SER A 202 9.57 -5.65 21.14
CA SER A 202 8.96 -5.04 19.95
C SER A 202 7.60 -4.43 20.30
N TYR A 203 6.88 -3.89 19.31
CA TYR A 203 5.55 -3.31 19.42
C TYR A 203 4.47 -4.14 18.66
N PRO A 204 4.18 -5.38 19.11
CA PRO A 204 3.30 -6.31 18.41
C PRO A 204 1.85 -5.83 18.28
N GLN A 205 1.41 -4.85 19.08
CA GLN A 205 0.07 -4.27 18.97
C GLN A 205 -0.16 -3.50 17.66
N TYR A 206 0.90 -3.14 16.95
CA TYR A 206 0.83 -2.51 15.62
C TYR A 206 1.20 -3.48 14.49
N TYR A 207 1.56 -4.72 14.81
CA TYR A 207 1.88 -5.76 13.84
C TYR A 207 0.64 -6.59 13.52
N VAL A 208 0.41 -6.86 12.24
CA VAL A 208 -0.64 -7.75 11.75
C VAL A 208 0.05 -8.83 10.93
N ASN A 209 0.05 -10.06 11.42
CA ASN A 209 0.55 -11.19 10.65
C ASN A 209 -0.42 -11.50 9.49
N ASN A 210 0.11 -11.47 8.27
CA ASN A 210 -0.63 -11.77 7.03
C ASN A 210 -0.13 -13.04 6.33
N THR A 211 0.63 -13.91 7.01
CA THR A 211 1.07 -15.19 6.44
C THR A 211 -0.14 -16.02 5.99
N SER A 212 -0.10 -16.54 4.76
CA SER A 212 -1.24 -17.26 4.14
C SER A 212 -2.48 -16.39 3.91
N GLY A 213 -2.33 -15.06 3.93
CA GLY A 213 -3.37 -14.10 3.59
C GLY A 213 -3.84 -14.26 2.15
N LEU A 214 -5.14 -14.10 1.92
CA LEU A 214 -5.74 -14.38 0.60
C LEU A 214 -5.84 -13.15 -0.30
N THR A 215 -5.71 -11.95 0.28
CA THR A 215 -6.09 -10.69 -0.39
C THR A 215 -4.93 -9.71 -0.59
N ILE A 216 -3.84 -9.88 0.16
CA ILE A 216 -2.65 -9.02 0.15
C ILE A 216 -1.43 -9.92 0.31
N GLU A 217 -0.35 -9.59 -0.38
CA GLU A 217 0.92 -10.31 -0.35
C GLU A 217 1.72 -10.03 0.93
N TYR A 218 1.66 -8.81 1.46
CA TYR A 218 2.46 -8.36 2.60
C TYR A 218 1.63 -8.20 3.87
#